data_AF-A0A259MAS5-F1
#
_entry.id   AF-A0A259MAS5-F1
#
_cell.length_a   1.000
_cell.length_b   1.000
_cell.length_c   1.000
_cell.angle_alpha   90.00
_cell.angle_beta   90.00
_cell.angle_gamma   90.00
#
_symmetry.space_group_name_H-M   'P 1'
#
loop_
_entity.id
_entity.type
_entity.pdbx_description
1 polymer ?
#
loop_
_entity_poly.entity_id
_entity_poly.type
_entity_poly.pdbx_seq_one_letter_code
_entity_poly.pdbx_strand_id
1 'polypeptide(L)'
;MFGLIKTWKALEAKGIMGINRRNADYVLKYNKRHLYPIVDDKIITKERAIEAGIDVPELYGIIETEKEIDKLDEIIAGRTDFVIKPAQG
;
A
#
# COMPACT_ATOMS: atom_id res chain seq x y z
N MET A 1 25.44 -15.26 -16.75
CA MET A 1 24.80 -14.12 -17.45
C MET A 1 23.76 -14.54 -18.48
N PHE A 2 24.04 -15.55 -19.34
CA PHE A 2 23.08 -16.05 -20.36
C PHE A 2 21.73 -16.54 -19.81
N GLY A 3 21.70 -17.12 -18.61
CA GLY A 3 20.44 -17.57 -17.98
C GLY A 3 19.46 -16.44 -17.68
N LEU A 4 19.95 -15.27 -17.25
CA LEU A 4 19.09 -14.12 -16.91
C LEU A 4 18.39 -13.55 -18.14
N ILE A 5 19.09 -13.48 -19.28
CA ILE A 5 18.51 -13.03 -20.55
C ILE A 5 17.44 -14.02 -21.04
N LYS A 6 17.71 -15.33 -20.93
CA LYS A 6 16.74 -16.38 -21.30
C LYS A 6 15.48 -16.29 -20.43
N THR A 7 15.63 -16.13 -19.12
CA THR A 7 14.50 -15.97 -18.19
C THR A 7 13.72 -14.69 -18.50
N TRP A 8 14.39 -13.57 -18.69
CA TRP A 8 13.73 -12.30 -19.03
C TRP A 8 12.89 -12.41 -20.31
N LYS A 9 13.45 -12.97 -21.39
CA LYS A 9 12.72 -13.20 -22.65
C LYS A 9 11.50 -14.12 -22.48
N ALA A 10 11.64 -15.18 -21.68
CA ALA A 10 10.54 -16.11 -21.43
C ALA A 10 9.40 -15.47 -20.62
N LEU A 11 9.74 -14.59 -19.66
CA LEU A 11 8.76 -13.81 -18.90
C LEU A 11 8.06 -12.78 -19.81
N GLU A 12 8.82 -12.05 -20.62
CA GLU A 12 8.27 -11.08 -21.57
C GLU A 12 7.35 -11.75 -22.60
N ALA A 13 7.72 -12.90 -23.15
CA ALA A 13 6.89 -13.66 -24.08
C ALA A 13 5.56 -14.15 -23.45
N LYS A 14 5.51 -14.29 -22.13
CA LYS A 14 4.29 -14.59 -21.36
C LYS A 14 3.50 -13.32 -20.97
N GLY A 15 3.92 -12.14 -21.42
CA GLY A 15 3.32 -10.86 -21.07
C GLY A 15 3.69 -10.36 -19.67
N ILE A 16 4.68 -10.96 -19.00
CA ILE A 16 5.11 -10.56 -17.66
C ILE A 16 6.06 -9.38 -17.76
N MET A 17 5.64 -8.25 -17.19
CA MET A 17 6.39 -7.00 -17.19
C MET A 17 7.32 -6.91 -15.98
N GLY A 18 8.55 -6.43 -16.21
CA GLY A 18 9.47 -6.09 -15.11
C GLY A 18 9.01 -4.87 -14.33
N ILE A 19 9.29 -4.85 -13.02
CA ILE A 19 8.83 -3.78 -12.11
C ILE A 19 9.30 -2.38 -12.53
N ASN A 20 10.52 -2.25 -13.05
CA ASN A 20 11.05 -0.96 -13.52
C ASN A 20 10.30 -0.43 -14.74
N ARG A 21 9.97 -1.32 -15.70
CA ARG A 21 9.17 -0.95 -16.87
C ARG A 21 7.75 -0.55 -16.44
N ARG A 22 7.12 -1.29 -15.54
CA ARG A 22 5.81 -0.92 -14.95
C ARG A 22 5.87 0.47 -14.31
N ASN A 23 6.91 0.74 -13.53
CA ASN A 23 7.06 2.01 -12.84
C ASN A 23 7.28 3.16 -13.83
N ALA A 24 8.17 3.00 -14.80
CA ALA A 24 8.45 4.04 -15.80
C ALA A 24 7.26 4.30 -16.73
N ASP A 25 6.69 3.24 -17.31
CA ASP A 25 5.69 3.34 -18.36
C ASP A 25 4.29 3.71 -17.82
N TYR A 26 3.98 3.35 -16.56
CA TYR A 26 2.63 3.51 -15.99
C TYR A 26 2.62 4.32 -14.70
N VAL A 27 3.33 3.88 -13.66
CA VAL A 27 3.19 4.51 -12.34
C VAL A 27 3.66 5.96 -12.35
N LEU A 28 4.92 6.22 -12.76
CA LEU A 28 5.50 7.56 -12.79
C LEU A 28 4.86 8.44 -13.87
N LYS A 29 4.42 7.85 -14.98
CA LYS A 29 3.84 8.56 -16.12
C LYS A 29 2.44 9.12 -15.81
N TYR A 30 1.60 8.34 -15.13
CA TYR A 30 0.19 8.68 -14.92
C TYR A 30 -0.13 9.22 -13.53
N ASN A 31 0.80 9.17 -12.57
CA ASN A 31 0.59 9.72 -11.23
C ASN A 31 1.40 11.01 -11.03
N LYS A 32 0.71 12.14 -10.83
CA LYS A 32 1.36 13.42 -10.54
C LYS A 32 2.07 13.35 -9.19
N ARG A 33 3.36 13.74 -9.12
CA ARG A 33 4.18 13.56 -7.91
C ARG A 33 3.64 14.25 -6.65
N HIS A 34 2.97 15.40 -6.79
CA HIS A 34 2.37 16.08 -5.63
C HIS A 34 1.20 15.33 -5.01
N LEU A 35 0.65 14.31 -5.69
CA LEU A 35 -0.41 13.45 -5.17
C LEU A 35 0.14 12.22 -4.42
N TYR A 36 1.44 11.96 -4.46
CA TYR A 36 2.04 10.79 -3.81
C TYR A 36 1.76 10.75 -2.30
N PRO A 37 1.82 11.88 -1.55
CA PRO A 37 1.51 11.85 -0.12
C PRO A 37 0.11 11.33 0.22
N ILE A 38 -0.85 11.45 -0.71
CA ILE A 38 -2.23 10.99 -0.51
C ILE A 38 -2.29 9.46 -0.43
N VAL A 39 -1.48 8.78 -1.23
CA VAL A 39 -1.49 7.32 -1.37
C VAL A 39 -0.40 6.62 -0.55
N ASP A 40 0.63 7.36 -0.11
CA ASP A 40 1.71 6.86 0.74
C ASP A 40 1.26 6.76 2.20
N ASP A 41 0.38 7.67 2.63
CA ASP A 41 -0.25 7.62 3.94
C ASP A 41 -1.57 6.82 3.88
N LYS A 42 -1.61 5.71 4.61
CA LYS A 42 -2.78 4.80 4.65
C LYS A 42 -3.99 5.43 5.34
N ILE A 43 -3.80 6.38 6.24
CA ILE A 43 -4.90 7.09 6.91
C ILE A 43 -5.56 7.99 5.86
N ILE A 44 -4.77 8.84 5.19
CA ILE A 44 -5.27 9.75 4.15
C ILE A 44 -5.90 8.96 3.00
N THR A 45 -5.27 7.86 2.56
CA THR A 45 -5.81 7.00 1.49
C THR A 45 -7.20 6.48 1.84
N LYS A 46 -7.38 6.04 3.09
CA LYS A 46 -8.64 5.49 3.58
C LYS A 46 -9.71 6.56 3.65
N GLU A 47 -9.41 7.72 4.19
CA GLU A 47 -10.33 8.86 4.25
C GLU A 47 -10.84 9.23 2.86
N ARG A 48 -9.94 9.35 1.88
CA ARG A 48 -10.29 9.64 0.48
C ARG A 48 -11.13 8.55 -0.17
N ALA A 49 -10.86 7.28 0.14
CA ALA A 49 -11.64 6.17 -0.36
C ALA A 49 -13.08 6.22 0.18
N ILE A 50 -13.24 6.47 1.49
CA ILE A 50 -14.56 6.63 2.13
C ILE A 50 -15.32 7.83 1.53
N GLU A 51 -14.66 8.98 1.41
CA GLU A 51 -15.24 10.19 0.78
C GLU A 51 -15.71 9.93 -0.66
N ALA A 52 -15.02 9.05 -1.39
CA ALA A 52 -15.35 8.64 -2.76
C ALA A 52 -16.39 7.51 -2.83
N GLY A 53 -16.90 7.01 -1.70
CA GLY A 53 -17.84 5.88 -1.65
C GLY A 53 -17.22 4.53 -2.01
N ILE A 54 -15.91 4.38 -1.82
CA ILE A 54 -15.19 3.11 -2.03
C ILE A 54 -15.20 2.35 -0.70
N ASP A 55 -15.68 1.11 -0.75
CA ASP A 55 -15.67 0.22 0.41
C ASP A 55 -14.23 -0.09 0.85
N VAL A 56 -13.97 0.12 2.14
CA VAL A 56 -12.70 -0.18 2.79
C VAL A 56 -12.95 -0.95 4.09
N PRO A 57 -12.04 -1.83 4.53
CA PRO A 57 -12.13 -2.47 5.84
C PRO A 57 -12.22 -1.42 6.95
N GLU A 58 -12.84 -1.73 8.09
CA GLU A 58 -12.88 -0.83 9.25
C GLU A 58 -11.46 -0.51 9.78
N LEU A 59 -11.22 0.71 10.29
CA LEU A 59 -9.99 1.03 11.03
C LEU A 59 -10.29 0.89 12.51
N TYR A 60 -9.58 0.01 13.21
CA TYR A 60 -9.83 -0.21 14.63
C TYR A 60 -9.28 0.93 15.48
N GLY A 61 -8.13 1.47 15.09
CA GLY A 61 -7.52 2.60 15.78
C GLY A 61 -6.21 3.04 15.12
N ILE A 62 -5.67 4.14 15.61
CA ILE A 62 -4.37 4.70 15.23
C ILE A 62 -3.56 4.84 16.51
N ILE A 63 -2.28 4.48 16.43
CA ILE A 63 -1.27 4.72 17.47
C ILE A 63 -0.30 5.73 16.88
N GLU A 64 -0.39 6.99 17.28
CA GLU A 64 0.45 8.08 16.76
C GLU A 64 1.81 8.13 17.46
N THR A 65 1.85 7.72 18.73
CA THR A 65 3.07 7.73 19.53
C THR A 65 3.20 6.46 20.36
N GLU A 66 4.43 6.12 20.75
CA GLU A 66 4.71 4.93 21.59
C GLU A 66 3.93 4.94 22.91
N LYS A 67 3.63 6.12 23.46
CA LYS A 67 2.87 6.26 24.71
C LYS A 67 1.41 5.80 24.59
N GLU A 68 0.88 5.73 23.37
CA GLU A 68 -0.51 5.31 23.14
C GLU A 68 -0.65 3.80 23.08
N ILE A 69 0.45 3.03 23.14
CA ILE A 69 0.41 1.58 23.06
C ILE A 69 -0.46 0.96 24.17
N ASP A 70 -0.60 1.63 25.31
CA ASP A 70 -1.45 1.21 26.42
C ASP A 70 -2.95 1.15 26.03
N LYS A 71 -3.35 1.85 24.95
CA LYS A 71 -4.71 1.82 24.41
C LYS A 71 -4.96 0.62 23.50
N LEU A 72 -3.93 -0.15 23.13
CA LEU A 72 -4.06 -1.22 22.15
C LEU A 72 -5.09 -2.28 22.57
N ASP A 73 -5.08 -2.67 23.85
CA ASP A 73 -6.01 -3.66 24.40
C ASP A 73 -7.47 -3.21 24.28
N GLU A 74 -7.73 -1.91 24.45
CA GLU A 74 -9.05 -1.31 24.25
C GLU A 74 -9.44 -1.29 22.76
N ILE A 75 -8.51 -0.88 21.89
CA ILE A 75 -8.72 -0.79 20.43
C ILE A 75 -9.12 -2.14 19.82
N ILE A 76 -8.50 -3.22 20.29
CA ILE A 76 -8.74 -4.58 19.76
C ILE A 76 -9.74 -5.37 20.59
N ALA A 77 -10.34 -4.78 21.63
CA ALA A 77 -11.23 -5.48 22.55
C ALA A 77 -12.39 -6.16 21.81
N GLY A 78 -12.57 -7.46 22.05
CA GLY A 78 -13.62 -8.26 21.41
C GLY A 78 -13.35 -8.65 19.95
N ARG A 79 -12.17 -8.31 19.39
CA ARG A 79 -11.78 -8.70 18.03
C ARG A 79 -10.81 -9.89 18.09
N THR A 80 -11.00 -10.84 17.17
CA THR A 80 -10.19 -12.08 17.13
C THR A 80 -9.01 -11.99 16.18
N ASP A 81 -9.00 -11.02 15.27
CA ASP A 81 -7.99 -10.82 14.24
C ASP A 81 -7.84 -9.34 13.88
N PHE A 82 -6.60 -8.96 13.55
CA PHE A 82 -6.26 -7.61 13.07
C PHE A 82 -4.89 -7.63 12.38
N VAL A 83 -4.56 -6.53 11.70
CA VAL A 83 -3.23 -6.28 11.14
C VAL A 83 -2.72 -4.93 11.61
N ILE A 84 -1.44 -4.85 11.96
CA ILE A 84 -0.76 -3.59 12.25
C ILE A 84 0.04 -3.21 11.00
N LYS A 85 -0.07 -1.94 10.58
CA LYS A 85 0.70 -1.39 9.48
C LYS A 85 1.22 0.00 9.85
N PRO A 86 2.45 0.37 9.43
CA PRO A 86 2.88 1.76 9.52
C PRO A 86 1.99 2.64 8.63
N ALA A 87 1.70 3.86 9.07
CA ALA A 87 0.88 4.80 8.31
C ALA A 87 1.51 5.09 6.94
N GLN A 88 2.82 5.34 6.93
CA GLN A 88 3.62 5.62 5.73
C GLN A 88 4.50 4.42 5.34
N GLY A 89 4.64 4.15 4.04
CA GLY A 89 5.50 3.09 3.49
C GLY A 89 4.81 1.89 2.88
#